data_AF-W9Y0J8-F1
#
_entry.id   AF-W9Y0J8-F1
#
_cell.length_a   1.000
_cell.length_b   1.000
_cell.length_c   1.000
_cell.angle_alpha   90.00
_cell.angle_beta   90.00
_cell.angle_gamma   90.00
#
_symmetry.space_group_name_H-M   'P 1'
#
loop_
_entity.id
_entity.type
_entity.pdbx_description
1 polymer ?
#
loop_
_entity_poly.entity_id
_entity_poly.type
_entity_poly.pdbx_seq_one_letter_code
_entity_poly.pdbx_strand_id
1 'polypeptide(L)'
;MVTVNKLHEQDHNRRSVVEHFVRDLRRDLDIRAGYDKPRHVPFLEVGFSDQVIKRLRAHAKHTCSNYVMNLFHAATERRFPGTFELHQHVLYLCSDPAETWLGEIAFTQLCKGYITEGSGFSHHGAGFSHGSSYWSRTEQELNMLFLYKDADGSIQRRLKEDGELARKLDFGRPGAQEELVGKVEKDIEGMEAVLKMVETIKEIQELDSEKTENATPEN
;
A
#
# COMPACT_ATOMS: atom_id res chain seq x y z
N MET A 1 18.64 2.95 31.39
CA MET A 1 18.36 1.51 31.19
C MET A 1 16.98 1.31 30.54
N VAL A 2 16.72 1.96 29.39
CA VAL A 2 15.41 1.95 28.68
C VAL A 2 15.57 1.58 27.20
N THR A 3 16.78 1.76 26.65
CA THR A 3 17.10 1.54 25.23
C THR A 3 17.16 0.06 24.82
N VAL A 4 17.58 -0.83 25.73
CA VAL A 4 17.73 -2.27 25.43
C VAL A 4 16.37 -2.98 25.32
N ASN A 5 15.40 -2.63 26.18
CA ASN A 5 14.05 -3.21 26.11
C ASN A 5 13.31 -2.78 24.83
N LYS A 6 13.44 -1.52 24.39
CA LYS A 6 12.81 -1.05 23.15
C LYS A 6 13.37 -1.73 21.90
N LEU A 7 14.67 -2.01 21.86
CA LEU A 7 15.30 -2.74 20.76
C LEU A 7 14.80 -4.20 20.71
N HIS A 8 14.74 -4.86 21.86
CA HIS A 8 14.25 -6.24 21.96
C HIS A 8 12.78 -6.37 21.52
N GLU A 9 11.93 -5.40 21.88
CA GLU A 9 10.52 -5.35 21.50
C GLU A 9 10.33 -5.07 19.99
N GLN A 10 11.12 -4.16 19.41
CA GLN A 10 11.12 -3.92 17.96
C GLN A 10 11.57 -5.16 17.18
N ASP A 11 12.59 -5.86 17.66
CA ASP A 11 13.09 -7.08 17.01
C ASP A 11 12.08 -8.23 17.12
N HIS A 12 11.38 -8.37 18.25
CA HIS A 12 10.29 -9.33 18.38
C HIS A 12 9.13 -9.03 17.42
N ASN A 13 8.73 -7.77 17.29
CA ASN A 13 7.65 -7.37 16.39
C ASN A 13 8.03 -7.62 14.92
N ARG A 14 9.25 -7.26 14.52
CA ARG A 14 9.77 -7.54 13.17
C ARG A 14 9.82 -9.02 12.87
N ARG A 15 10.25 -9.84 13.82
CA ARG A 15 10.27 -11.29 13.67
C ARG A 15 8.86 -11.84 13.45
N SER A 16 7.88 -11.39 14.22
CA SER A 16 6.48 -11.82 14.06
C SER A 16 5.92 -11.46 12.67
N VAL A 17 6.24 -10.27 12.16
CA VAL A 17 5.87 -9.85 10.81
C VAL A 17 6.49 -10.75 9.74
N VAL A 18 7.78 -11.07 9.86
CA VAL A 18 8.46 -11.98 8.92
C VAL A 18 7.87 -13.39 8.98
N GLU A 19 7.58 -13.90 10.18
CA GLU A 19 6.95 -15.21 10.37
C GLU A 19 5.55 -15.26 9.72
N HIS A 20 4.76 -14.20 9.87
CA HIS A 20 3.47 -14.05 9.18
C HIS A 20 3.62 -14.08 7.66
N PHE A 21 4.52 -13.25 7.12
CA PHE A 21 4.81 -13.20 5.70
C PHE A 21 5.23 -14.57 5.15
N VAL A 22 6.14 -15.27 5.82
CA VAL A 22 6.61 -16.61 5.39
C VAL A 22 5.50 -17.65 5.47
N ARG A 23 4.67 -17.62 6.51
CA ARG A 23 3.53 -18.55 6.65
C ARG A 23 2.56 -18.40 5.49
N ASP A 24 2.19 -17.17 5.15
CA ASP A 24 1.20 -16.91 4.11
C ASP A 24 1.80 -17.12 2.70
N LEU A 25 3.10 -16.80 2.52
CA LEU A 25 3.85 -17.16 1.31
C LEU A 25 3.91 -18.68 1.10
N ARG A 26 4.13 -19.48 2.15
CA ARG A 26 4.15 -20.96 2.03
C ARG A 26 2.82 -21.50 1.53
N ARG A 27 1.70 -20.98 2.03
CA ARG A 27 0.35 -21.36 1.57
C ARG A 27 0.21 -21.17 0.07
N ASP A 28 0.75 -20.08 -0.48
CA ASP A 28 0.69 -19.79 -1.91
C ASP A 28 1.66 -20.65 -2.74
N LEU A 29 2.82 -21.00 -2.18
CA LEU A 29 3.85 -21.80 -2.87
C LEU A 29 3.51 -23.29 -2.93
N ASP A 30 2.79 -23.83 -1.95
CA ASP A 30 2.47 -25.27 -1.87
C ASP A 30 1.46 -25.74 -2.95
N ILE A 31 0.87 -24.82 -3.70
CA ILE A 31 -0.35 -25.09 -4.49
C ILE A 31 -0.11 -25.35 -5.99
N ARG A 32 1.07 -25.11 -6.61
CA ARG A 32 1.11 -25.10 -8.10
C ARG A 32 2.33 -25.74 -8.79
N ALA A 33 2.01 -26.54 -9.82
CA ALA A 33 2.86 -26.76 -10.99
C ALA A 33 3.10 -25.42 -11.73
N GLY A 34 4.33 -25.14 -12.16
CA GLY A 34 4.71 -23.88 -12.81
C GLY A 34 5.48 -22.89 -11.93
N TYR A 35 6.26 -23.37 -10.96
CA TYR A 35 7.14 -22.56 -10.10
C TYR A 35 8.18 -21.73 -10.88
N ASP A 36 8.42 -22.10 -12.13
CA ASP A 36 9.31 -21.48 -13.10
C ASP A 36 8.64 -20.40 -13.95
N LYS A 37 7.33 -20.17 -13.76
CA LYS A 37 6.56 -19.16 -14.49
C LYS A 37 6.30 -17.93 -13.62
N PRO A 38 6.19 -16.72 -14.23
CA PRO A 38 5.78 -15.52 -13.51
C PRO A 38 4.46 -15.74 -12.77
N ARG A 39 4.38 -15.30 -11.52
CA ARG A 39 3.12 -15.26 -10.77
C ARG A 39 2.14 -14.31 -11.48
N HIS A 40 0.84 -14.63 -11.42
CA HIS A 40 -0.20 -13.73 -11.92
C HIS A 40 -0.23 -12.40 -11.15
N VAL A 41 0.12 -12.43 -9.85
CA VAL A 41 0.28 -11.24 -9.02
C VAL A 41 1.74 -11.17 -8.59
N PRO A 42 2.50 -10.13 -8.99
CA PRO A 42 3.88 -9.97 -8.56
C PRO A 42 3.94 -9.68 -7.05
N PHE A 43 5.12 -9.84 -6.47
CA PHE A 43 5.34 -9.32 -5.12
C PHE A 43 5.46 -7.81 -5.17
N LEU A 44 4.76 -7.10 -4.28
CA LEU A 44 4.70 -5.64 -4.36
C LEU A 44 4.63 -4.93 -3.01
N GLU A 45 5.16 -3.71 -3.05
CA GLU A 45 4.96 -2.66 -2.07
C GLU A 45 4.34 -1.48 -2.80
N VAL A 46 3.35 -0.87 -2.18
CA VAL A 46 2.76 0.39 -2.63
C VAL A 46 3.02 1.40 -1.54
N GLY A 47 3.48 2.56 -1.93
CA GLY A 47 3.68 3.68 -1.04
C GLY A 47 3.59 4.99 -1.79
N PHE A 48 3.36 6.07 -1.06
CA PHE A 48 3.38 7.42 -1.65
C PHE A 48 4.66 8.19 -1.25
N SER A 49 5.00 9.23 -2.01
CA SER A 49 6.05 10.17 -1.62
C SER A 49 5.89 11.51 -2.34
N ASP A 50 6.21 12.59 -1.64
CA ASP A 50 6.45 13.91 -2.22
C ASP A 50 7.82 14.04 -2.91
N GLN A 51 8.74 13.12 -2.62
CA GLN A 51 10.08 13.04 -3.21
C GLN A 51 10.27 11.69 -3.92
N VAL A 52 9.37 11.39 -4.87
CA VAL A 52 9.28 10.07 -5.53
C VAL A 52 10.64 9.57 -6.04
N ILE A 53 11.43 10.40 -6.72
CA ILE A 53 12.76 10.01 -7.23
C ILE A 53 13.72 9.60 -6.09
N LYS A 54 13.69 10.31 -4.97
CA LYS A 54 14.53 9.98 -3.80
C LYS A 54 14.08 8.65 -3.19
N ARG A 55 12.76 8.44 -3.05
CA ARG A 55 12.20 7.19 -2.52
C ARG A 55 12.50 6.00 -3.44
N LEU A 56 12.35 6.15 -4.75
CA LEU A 56 12.71 5.11 -5.72
C LEU A 56 14.20 4.74 -5.66
N ARG A 57 15.09 5.73 -5.61
CA ARG A 57 16.55 5.50 -5.42
C ARG A 57 16.86 4.82 -4.10
N ALA A 58 16.15 5.18 -3.03
CA ALA A 58 16.29 4.60 -1.71
C ALA A 58 15.88 3.11 -1.72
N HIS A 59 14.74 2.77 -2.33
CA HIS A 59 14.32 1.37 -2.52
C HIS A 59 15.30 0.58 -3.38
N ALA A 60 15.80 1.14 -4.48
CA ALA A 60 16.77 0.48 -5.36
C ALA A 60 18.10 0.16 -4.65
N LYS A 61 18.46 0.97 -3.64
CA LYS A 61 19.65 0.77 -2.80
C LYS A 61 19.37 0.00 -1.51
N HIS A 62 18.12 -0.41 -1.28
CA HIS A 62 17.65 -0.99 -0.01
C HIS A 62 17.90 -0.11 1.23
N THR A 63 18.10 1.19 1.05
CA THR A 63 18.29 2.17 2.13
C THR A 63 16.94 2.79 2.48
N CYS A 64 16.52 2.79 3.75
CA CYS A 64 15.22 3.35 4.16
C CYS A 64 14.02 2.74 3.42
N SER A 65 14.10 1.44 3.13
CA SER A 65 13.09 0.66 2.42
C SER A 65 12.39 -0.30 3.39
N ASN A 66 11.27 -0.89 2.97
CA ASN A 66 10.58 -1.93 3.71
C ASN A 66 11.54 -3.11 3.98
N TYR A 67 11.73 -3.47 5.25
CA TYR A 67 12.68 -4.50 5.65
C TYR A 67 12.27 -5.91 5.21
N VAL A 68 10.97 -6.18 5.06
CA VAL A 68 10.46 -7.48 4.56
C VAL A 68 10.82 -7.62 3.09
N MET A 69 10.59 -6.56 2.29
CA MET A 69 10.99 -6.51 0.88
C MET A 69 12.51 -6.70 0.73
N ASN A 70 13.31 -6.01 1.55
CA ASN A 70 14.76 -6.14 1.53
C ASN A 70 15.22 -7.57 1.88
N LEU A 71 14.62 -8.16 2.93
CA LEU A 71 14.93 -9.54 3.33
C LEU A 71 14.56 -10.53 2.23
N PHE A 72 13.38 -10.37 1.62
CA PHE A 72 12.92 -11.18 0.51
C PHE A 72 13.88 -11.09 -0.68
N HIS A 73 14.22 -9.87 -1.11
CA HIS A 73 15.12 -9.67 -2.25
C HIS A 73 16.52 -10.25 -2.00
N ALA A 74 17.06 -10.06 -0.80
CA ALA A 74 18.35 -10.65 -0.42
C ALA A 74 18.31 -12.19 -0.44
N ALA A 75 17.21 -12.79 0.03
CA ALA A 75 17.03 -14.24 0.01
C ALA A 75 16.88 -14.79 -1.41
N THR A 76 16.08 -14.12 -2.25
CA THR A 76 15.86 -14.55 -3.64
C THR A 76 17.11 -14.37 -4.49
N GLU A 77 17.84 -13.26 -4.35
CA GLU A 77 19.08 -13.06 -5.10
C GLU A 77 20.14 -14.08 -4.70
N ARG A 78 20.22 -14.46 -3.41
CA ARG A 78 21.14 -15.51 -2.97
C ARG A 78 20.75 -16.90 -3.48
N ARG A 79 19.45 -17.20 -3.63
CA ARG A 79 18.97 -18.54 -3.99
C ARG A 79 18.73 -18.74 -5.48
N PHE A 80 18.37 -17.67 -6.18
CA PHE A 80 17.91 -17.57 -7.57
C PHE A 80 18.54 -16.32 -8.23
N PRO A 81 19.87 -16.27 -8.35
CA PRO A 81 20.58 -15.07 -8.79
C PRO A 81 20.10 -14.61 -10.17
N GLY A 82 19.78 -13.32 -10.30
CA GLY A 82 19.33 -12.72 -11.57
C GLY A 82 17.96 -13.19 -12.08
N THR A 83 17.21 -13.98 -11.29
CA THR A 83 15.86 -14.41 -11.65
C THR A 83 14.80 -13.38 -11.22
N PHE A 84 15.03 -12.69 -10.11
CA PHE A 84 14.10 -11.71 -9.56
C PHE A 84 14.72 -10.32 -9.67
N GLU A 85 13.97 -9.36 -10.21
CA GLU A 85 14.38 -7.96 -10.32
C GLU A 85 13.38 -7.06 -9.59
N LEU A 86 13.87 -6.00 -8.96
CA LEU A 86 13.04 -4.96 -8.37
C LEU A 86 12.59 -3.96 -9.44
N HIS A 87 11.35 -4.09 -9.88
CA HIS A 87 10.73 -3.10 -10.78
C HIS A 87 10.11 -1.95 -9.98
N GLN A 88 10.24 -0.73 -10.51
CA GLN A 88 9.82 0.50 -9.85
C GLN A 88 8.96 1.33 -10.80
N HIS A 89 7.72 1.60 -10.38
CA HIS A 89 6.73 2.32 -11.19
C HIS A 89 6.11 3.46 -10.39
N VAL A 90 5.74 4.53 -11.10
CA VAL A 90 4.87 5.58 -10.57
C VAL A 90 3.45 5.25 -11.05
N LEU A 91 2.53 4.99 -10.12
CA LEU A 91 1.16 4.60 -10.45
C LEU A 91 0.26 5.81 -10.73
N TYR A 92 0.37 6.84 -9.87
CA TYR A 92 -0.52 7.99 -9.89
C TYR A 92 0.18 9.25 -9.36
N LEU A 93 -0.06 10.39 -10.02
CA LEU A 93 0.42 11.70 -9.58
C LEU A 93 -0.70 12.43 -8.85
N CYS A 94 -0.63 12.44 -7.52
CA CYS A 94 -1.62 13.09 -6.67
C CYS A 94 -1.62 14.61 -6.90
N SER A 95 -2.82 15.17 -7.01
CA SER A 95 -3.09 16.61 -7.16
C SER A 95 -3.65 17.22 -5.87
N ASP A 96 -3.93 16.41 -4.86
CA ASP A 96 -4.39 16.84 -3.55
C ASP A 96 -3.76 15.93 -2.47
N PRO A 97 -3.36 16.44 -1.30
CA PRO A 97 -2.92 15.62 -0.18
C PRO A 97 -3.88 14.49 0.20
N ALA A 98 -5.20 14.68 0.09
CA ALA A 98 -6.19 13.67 0.35
C ALA A 98 -6.09 12.47 -0.62
N GLU A 99 -5.70 12.73 -1.88
CA GLU A 99 -5.47 11.67 -2.86
C GLU A 99 -4.28 10.78 -2.48
N THR A 100 -3.33 11.28 -1.70
CA THR A 100 -2.12 10.51 -1.36
C THR A 100 -2.43 9.30 -0.48
N TRP A 101 -3.20 9.48 0.59
CA TRP A 101 -3.53 8.40 1.51
C TRP A 101 -4.64 7.50 0.95
N LEU A 102 -5.64 8.07 0.26
CA LEU A 102 -6.67 7.30 -0.44
C LEU A 102 -6.05 6.45 -1.55
N GLY A 103 -5.15 7.03 -2.34
CA GLY A 103 -4.41 6.32 -3.38
C GLY A 103 -3.56 5.19 -2.81
N GLU A 104 -2.79 5.46 -1.73
CA GLU A 104 -2.00 4.42 -1.08
C GLU A 104 -2.89 3.26 -0.59
N ILE A 105 -4.04 3.54 0.05
CA ILE A 105 -4.98 2.51 0.49
C ILE A 105 -5.57 1.74 -0.70
N ALA A 106 -6.10 2.44 -1.70
CA ALA A 106 -6.77 1.86 -2.84
C ALA A 106 -5.81 0.97 -3.64
N PHE A 107 -4.63 1.47 -4.00
CA PHE A 107 -3.65 0.69 -4.76
C PHE A 107 -3.07 -0.46 -3.93
N THR A 108 -2.87 -0.29 -2.62
CA THR A 108 -2.43 -1.42 -1.78
C THR A 108 -3.48 -2.54 -1.78
N GLN A 109 -4.78 -2.21 -1.70
CA GLN A 109 -5.86 -3.20 -1.74
C GLN A 109 -5.99 -3.85 -3.13
N LEU A 110 -6.04 -3.05 -4.19
CA LEU A 110 -6.18 -3.55 -5.57
C LEU A 110 -5.03 -4.47 -5.95
N CYS A 111 -3.82 -4.15 -5.50
CA CYS A 111 -2.63 -4.94 -5.79
C CYS A 111 -2.39 -6.06 -4.77
N LYS A 112 -3.21 -6.23 -3.72
CA LYS A 112 -2.97 -7.23 -2.67
C LYS A 112 -1.64 -7.04 -1.95
N GLY A 113 -1.27 -5.79 -1.71
CA GLY A 113 0.02 -5.35 -1.21
C GLY A 113 0.28 -5.62 0.28
N TYR A 114 -0.67 -6.21 1.00
CA TYR A 114 -0.48 -6.60 2.40
C TYR A 114 0.22 -7.95 2.58
N ILE A 115 1.02 -8.07 3.63
CA ILE A 115 1.71 -9.33 3.98
C ILE A 115 0.74 -10.51 4.22
N THR A 116 -0.51 -10.21 4.59
CA THR A 116 -1.58 -11.20 4.85
C THR A 116 -2.15 -11.81 3.57
N GLU A 117 -1.79 -11.25 2.42
CA GLU A 117 -2.32 -11.64 1.10
C GLU A 117 -1.30 -12.43 0.26
N GLY A 118 -0.16 -12.82 0.84
CA GLY A 118 0.82 -13.72 0.21
C GLY A 118 1.63 -13.15 -0.96
N SER A 119 1.35 -11.90 -1.35
CA SER A 119 2.03 -11.16 -2.42
C SER A 119 2.48 -9.75 -2.02
N GLY A 120 2.15 -9.31 -0.81
CA GLY A 120 2.47 -7.99 -0.32
C GLY A 120 3.67 -7.90 0.61
N PHE A 121 4.29 -6.72 0.67
CA PHE A 121 5.28 -6.37 1.68
C PHE A 121 4.76 -5.39 2.74
N SER A 122 3.56 -4.81 2.57
CA SER A 122 2.97 -3.86 3.51
C SER A 122 2.48 -4.59 4.76
N HIS A 123 3.08 -4.28 5.91
CA HIS A 123 2.71 -4.86 7.22
C HIS A 123 2.07 -3.83 8.16
N HIS A 124 2.15 -2.55 7.80
CA HIS A 124 1.37 -1.48 8.43
C HIS A 124 0.20 -1.12 7.52
N GLY A 125 -0.91 -0.67 8.10
CA GLY A 125 -2.04 -0.17 7.33
C GLY A 125 -1.63 0.99 6.43
N ALA A 126 -1.99 0.92 5.15
CA ALA A 126 -1.80 2.02 4.22
C ALA A 126 -2.49 3.30 4.73
N GLY A 127 -1.94 4.48 4.45
CA GLY A 127 -2.47 5.77 4.89
C GLY A 127 -2.12 6.16 6.33
N PHE A 128 -1.76 5.23 7.22
CA PHE A 128 -1.47 5.55 8.63
C PHE A 128 -0.12 6.22 8.86
N SER A 129 0.87 6.01 7.98
CA SER A 129 2.24 6.48 8.23
C SER A 129 2.44 7.99 8.01
N HIS A 130 1.50 8.70 7.38
CA HIS A 130 1.70 10.11 7.02
C HIS A 130 0.48 11.02 7.14
N GLY A 131 -0.70 10.49 7.48
CA GLY A 131 -1.91 11.31 7.65
C GLY A 131 -1.67 12.51 8.57
N SER A 132 -0.91 12.35 9.66
CA SER A 132 -0.60 13.46 10.59
C SER A 132 0.37 14.51 10.04
N SER A 133 1.21 14.17 9.06
CA SER A 133 2.29 15.05 8.58
C SER A 133 1.85 16.11 7.58
N TYR A 134 0.66 15.94 6.97
CA TYR A 134 0.11 16.87 5.99
C TYR A 134 -0.79 17.92 6.60
N TRP A 135 -1.54 17.60 7.67
CA TRP A 135 -2.32 18.57 8.43
C TRP A 135 -1.46 19.67 9.07
N SER A 136 -0.14 19.45 9.17
CA SER A 136 0.82 20.43 9.70
C SER A 136 1.59 21.21 8.62
N ARG A 137 1.36 20.97 7.32
CA ARG A 137 2.07 21.67 6.23
C ARG A 137 1.32 22.93 5.80
N THR A 138 2.09 23.96 5.44
CA THR A 138 1.55 25.22 4.92
C THR A 138 1.13 25.09 3.46
N GLU A 139 0.22 25.96 3.00
CA GLU A 139 -0.26 26.02 1.61
C GLU A 139 0.89 26.23 0.60
N GLN A 140 1.94 26.97 0.99
CA GLN A 140 3.14 27.18 0.17
C GLN A 140 3.98 25.90 0.02
N GLU A 141 4.09 25.09 1.07
CA GLU A 141 4.78 23.79 1.00
C GLU A 141 4.02 22.78 0.14
N LEU A 142 2.69 22.83 0.16
CA LEU A 142 1.82 22.05 -0.72
C LEU A 142 1.97 22.47 -2.19
N ASN A 143 2.04 23.77 -2.46
CA ASN A 143 2.26 24.30 -3.82
C ASN A 143 3.63 23.91 -4.41
N MET A 144 4.66 23.78 -3.58
CA MET A 144 5.97 23.28 -4.02
C MET A 144 5.96 21.80 -4.42
N LEU A 145 5.07 20.98 -3.85
CA LEU A 145 4.84 19.59 -4.30
C LEU A 145 4.28 19.56 -5.73
N PHE A 146 3.32 20.46 -6.03
CA PHE A 146 2.68 20.54 -7.34
C PHE A 146 3.65 20.96 -8.44
N LEU A 147 4.63 21.83 -8.14
CA LEU A 147 5.67 22.20 -9.10
C LEU A 147 6.61 21.03 -9.48
N TYR A 148 6.80 20.04 -8.60
CA TYR A 148 7.58 18.83 -8.92
C TYR A 148 6.86 17.91 -9.91
N LYS A 149 5.52 17.92 -9.94
CA LYS A 149 4.68 17.19 -10.91
C LYS A 149 4.93 17.67 -12.35
N ASP A 150 5.23 18.96 -12.51
CA ASP A 150 5.47 19.60 -13.80
C ASP A 150 6.95 19.57 -14.23
N ALA A 151 7.88 19.37 -13.29
CA ALA A 151 9.31 19.49 -13.57
C ALA A 151 9.97 18.22 -14.16
N ASP A 152 9.41 17.03 -13.96
CA ASP A 152 10.05 15.77 -14.36
C ASP A 152 9.38 15.11 -15.58
N GLY A 153 9.77 15.57 -16.77
CA GLY A 153 9.30 15.04 -18.04
C GLY A 153 9.63 13.56 -18.29
N SER A 154 10.54 12.95 -17.51
CA SER A 154 10.84 11.52 -17.62
C SER A 154 9.79 10.65 -16.94
N ILE A 155 9.25 11.11 -15.79
CA ILE A 155 8.14 10.47 -15.08
C ILE A 155 6.87 10.56 -15.91
N GLN A 156 6.56 11.76 -16.44
CA GLN A 156 5.37 11.96 -17.28
C GLN A 156 5.40 11.07 -18.53
N ARG A 157 6.58 10.89 -19.14
CA ARG A 157 6.75 10.00 -20.29
C ARG A 157 6.49 8.54 -19.93
N ARG A 158 7.08 8.04 -18.83
CA ARG A 158 6.86 6.65 -18.39
C ARG A 158 5.41 6.38 -18.01
N LEU A 159 4.75 7.30 -17.31
CA LEU A 159 3.32 7.20 -17.02
C LEU A 159 2.46 7.10 -18.29
N LYS A 160 2.83 7.88 -19.32
CA LYS A 160 2.15 7.83 -20.62
C LYS A 160 2.39 6.49 -21.32
N GLU A 161 3.64 6.02 -21.36
CA GLU A 161 4.03 4.74 -21.95
C GLU A 161 3.35 3.55 -21.23
N ASP A 162 3.39 3.51 -19.90
CA ASP A 162 2.74 2.49 -19.08
C ASP A 162 1.22 2.52 -19.26
N GLY A 163 0.60 3.72 -19.32
CA GLY A 163 -0.82 3.88 -19.60
C GLY A 163 -1.23 3.46 -21.02
N GLU A 164 -0.37 3.64 -22.01
CA GLU A 164 -0.59 3.12 -23.38
C GLU A 164 -0.43 1.59 -23.43
N LEU A 165 0.53 1.04 -22.69
CA LEU A 165 0.76 -0.40 -22.60
C LEU A 165 -0.40 -1.11 -21.88
N ALA A 166 -0.86 -0.58 -20.74
CA ALA A 166 -2.02 -1.07 -20.01
C ALA A 166 -3.28 -1.03 -20.89
N ARG A 167 -3.49 0.05 -21.66
CA ARG A 167 -4.56 0.11 -22.67
C ARG A 167 -4.49 -0.99 -23.71
N LYS A 168 -3.30 -1.32 -24.21
CA LYS A 168 -3.11 -2.40 -25.18
C LYS A 168 -3.31 -3.79 -24.57
N LEU A 169 -2.84 -4.02 -23.34
CA LEU A 169 -2.85 -5.32 -22.69
C LEU A 169 -4.23 -5.67 -22.08
N ASP A 170 -4.85 -4.72 -21.38
CA ASP A 170 -6.12 -4.97 -20.67
C ASP A 170 -7.35 -4.57 -21.49
N PHE A 171 -7.26 -3.52 -22.31
CA PHE A 171 -8.40 -2.93 -23.02
C PHE A 171 -8.40 -3.15 -24.54
N GLY A 172 -7.47 -3.96 -25.08
CA GLY A 172 -7.42 -4.27 -26.52
C GLY A 172 -8.61 -5.09 -27.03
N ARG A 173 -9.46 -5.58 -26.12
CA ARG A 173 -10.65 -6.40 -26.39
C ARG A 173 -11.92 -5.53 -26.27
N PRO A 174 -12.84 -5.54 -27.24
CA PRO A 174 -14.10 -4.80 -27.14
C PRO A 174 -14.86 -5.20 -25.87
N GLY A 175 -15.35 -4.23 -25.09
CA GLY A 175 -16.10 -4.48 -23.86
C GLY A 175 -15.27 -4.52 -22.56
N ALA A 176 -13.94 -4.56 -22.64
CA ALA A 176 -13.08 -4.69 -21.45
C ALA A 176 -13.11 -3.43 -20.56
N GLN A 177 -13.39 -2.26 -21.16
CA GLN A 177 -13.51 -1.01 -20.42
C GLN A 177 -14.81 -0.97 -19.63
N GLU A 178 -15.94 -1.35 -20.25
CA GLU A 178 -17.22 -1.46 -19.55
C GLU A 178 -17.18 -2.52 -18.44
N GLU A 179 -16.48 -3.64 -18.64
CA GLU A 179 -16.34 -4.68 -17.61
C GLU A 179 -15.53 -4.19 -16.39
N LEU A 180 -14.42 -3.49 -16.63
CA LEU A 180 -13.62 -2.94 -15.54
C LEU A 180 -14.37 -1.86 -14.78
N VAL A 181 -15.05 -0.96 -15.48
CA VAL A 181 -15.89 0.08 -14.87
C VAL A 181 -16.95 -0.56 -13.99
N GLY A 182 -17.67 -1.58 -14.48
CA GLY A 182 -18.68 -2.28 -13.67
C GLY A 182 -18.10 -3.00 -12.44
N LYS A 183 -16.86 -3.51 -12.50
CA LYS A 183 -16.18 -4.06 -11.32
C LYS A 183 -15.82 -2.98 -10.31
N VAL A 184 -15.25 -1.87 -10.77
CA VAL A 184 -14.87 -0.74 -9.91
C VAL A 184 -16.11 -0.11 -9.26
N GLU A 185 -17.20 0.07 -10.00
CA GLU A 185 -18.46 0.57 -9.47
C GLU A 185 -19.02 -0.34 -8.37
N LYS A 186 -18.99 -1.66 -8.60
CA LYS A 186 -19.40 -2.64 -7.59
C LYS A 186 -18.52 -2.61 -6.32
N ASP A 187 -17.22 -2.41 -6.48
CA ASP A 187 -16.30 -2.30 -5.36
C ASP A 187 -16.52 -0.98 -4.59
N ILE A 188 -16.83 0.12 -5.28
CA ILE A 188 -17.22 1.41 -4.68
C ILE A 188 -18.52 1.24 -3.87
N GLU A 189 -19.55 0.63 -4.44
CA GLU A 189 -20.80 0.33 -3.71
C GLU A 189 -20.54 -0.51 -2.45
N GLY A 190 -19.63 -1.48 -2.54
CA GLY A 190 -19.17 -2.26 -1.40
C GLY A 190 -18.50 -1.40 -0.31
N MET A 191 -17.65 -0.46 -0.71
CA MET A 191 -16.99 0.48 0.21
C MET A 191 -17.99 1.45 0.85
N GLU A 192 -18.97 1.97 0.12
CA GLU A 192 -20.03 2.82 0.66
C GLU A 192 -20.87 2.08 1.70
N ALA A 193 -21.18 0.81 1.45
CA ALA A 193 -21.87 -0.04 2.42
C ALA A 193 -21.05 -0.23 3.70
N VAL A 194 -19.74 -0.45 3.58
CA VAL A 194 -18.83 -0.52 4.73
C VAL A 194 -18.78 0.81 5.49
N LEU A 195 -18.76 1.95 4.79
CA LEU A 195 -18.74 3.27 5.39
C LEU A 195 -20.00 3.53 6.23
N LYS A 196 -21.20 3.21 5.69
CA LYS A 196 -22.45 3.26 6.45
C LYS A 196 -22.42 2.37 7.69
N MET A 197 -21.85 1.17 7.57
CA MET A 197 -21.74 0.25 8.71
C MET A 197 -20.84 0.83 9.81
N VAL A 198 -19.76 1.51 9.44
CA VAL A 198 -18.87 2.21 10.39
C VAL A 198 -19.58 3.39 11.06
N GLU A 199 -20.40 4.15 10.33
CA GLU A 199 -21.22 5.22 10.90
C GLU A 199 -22.24 4.67 11.91
N THR A 200 -22.94 3.59 11.58
CA THR A 200 -23.86 2.93 12.52
C THR A 200 -23.15 2.42 13.78
N ILE A 201 -21.93 1.89 13.65
CA ILE A 201 -21.14 1.46 14.81
C ILE A 201 -20.77 2.65 15.70
N LYS A 202 -20.46 3.82 15.13
CA LYS A 202 -20.19 5.03 15.90
C LYS A 202 -21.43 5.51 16.66
N GLU A 203 -22.59 5.53 16.01
CA GLU A 203 -23.87 5.89 16.66
C GLU A 203 -24.19 4.95 17.84
N ILE A 204 -23.95 3.64 17.67
CA ILE A 204 -24.11 2.65 18.75
C ILE A 204 -23.14 2.92 19.90
N GLN A 205 -21.88 3.25 19.59
CA GLN A 205 -20.88 3.59 20.62
C GLN A 205 -21.26 4.85 21.39
N GLU A 206 -21.74 5.89 20.72
CA GLU A 206 -22.21 7.13 21.33
C GLU A 206 -23.38 6.87 22.31
N LEU A 207 -24.37 6.07 21.88
CA LEU A 207 -25.51 5.68 22.72
C LEU A 207 -25.11 4.84 23.95
N ASP A 208 -24.10 3.98 23.82
CA ASP A 208 -23.58 3.22 24.96
C ASP A 208 -22.81 4.11 25.94
N SER A 209 -22.05 5.11 25.47
CA SER A 209 -21.42 6.11 26.35
C SER A 209 -22.45 6.95 27.12
N GLU A 210 -23.53 7.39 26.48
CA GLU A 210 -24.60 8.15 27.14
C GLU A 210 -25.36 7.33 28.20
N LYS A 211 -25.55 6.03 27.98
CA LYS A 211 -26.12 5.12 29.00
C LYS A 211 -25.19 4.93 30.19
N THR A 212 -23.88 4.99 29.97
CA THR A 212 -22.89 4.79 31.02
C THR A 212 -22.75 6.04 31.91
N GLU A 213 -22.89 7.24 31.35
CA GLU A 213 -22.91 8.50 32.12
C GLU A 213 -24.20 8.69 32.93
N ASN A 214 -25.35 8.27 32.40
CA ASN A 214 -26.64 8.33 33.10
C ASN A 214 -26.82 7.24 34.18
N ALA A 215 -25.86 6.30 34.31
CA ALA A 215 -25.87 5.24 35.31
C ALA A 215 -25.05 5.59 36.58
N THR A 216 -24.61 6.85 36.74
CA THR A 216 -23.94 7.30 37.96
C THR A 216 -24.97 7.51 39.08
N PRO A 217 -24.95 6.75 40.18
CA PRO A 217 -25.97 6.87 41.22
C PRO A 217 -25.76 8.15 42.05
N GLU A 218 -26.85 8.92 42.22
CA GLU A 218 -26.92 10.01 43.20
C GLU A 218 -26.63 9.46 44.61
N ASN A 219 -25.64 10.04 45.28
CA ASN A 219 -25.31 9.78 46.70
C ASN A 219 -26.40 10.30 47.65
#